data_AF-A0A8H6V8H4-F1
#
_entry.id   AF-A0A8H6V8H4-F1
#
_cell.length_a   1.000
_cell.length_b   1.000
_cell.length_c   1.000
_cell.angle_alpha   90.00
_cell.angle_beta   90.00
_cell.angle_gamma   90.00
#
_symmetry.space_group_name_H-M   'P 1'
#
loop_
_entity.id
_entity.type
_entity.pdbx_description
1 polymer ?
#
loop_
_entity_poly.entity_id
_entity_poly.type
_entity_poly.pdbx_seq_one_letter_code
_entity_poly.pdbx_strand_id
1 'polypeptide(L)'
;MASIGGHGQLAWAARRSLGDMFHYSVEPNAPGGNCAKFGQATLDALFDDAYELSGTAIQATLDHKDATAKTTNEATRLINTLFFQPSEEDLAIIQGKWPHHIHDEDIGTNCPAQAECKGRRPLLFCGDNWRVRETMSTQMKDNNGHPMVKENGEPYLIKDNREMRNRRKEVAQQLNKNPKFIYPHWSEALMAYVFDIKYGDDPTQGPCAASASVIAYTINEGSVGAITLCDAAFNGRRLRSVEASALPSDLFENNQPPSGAQMISEVLPAGRVAYHELFHLYWGNSVMNKDDDEEYNFPRMAGNKLRRNGKMYTKSLAMKNPETYAQAAVAYDYTLHVTHTTKKGTYPVEFYTGFCTYEM
;
A
#
# COMPACT_ATOMS: atom_id res chain seq x y z
N MET A 1 -14.78 -11.93 -16.41
CA MET A 1 -16.12 -11.30 -16.40
C MET A 1 -16.71 -11.49 -15.02
N ALA A 2 -16.87 -10.41 -14.25
CA ALA A 2 -17.70 -10.44 -13.05
C ALA A 2 -19.16 -10.62 -13.50
N SER A 3 -19.86 -11.58 -12.91
CA SER A 3 -21.30 -11.75 -13.12
C SER A 3 -22.03 -11.02 -12.01
N ILE A 4 -22.97 -10.15 -12.38
CA ILE A 4 -23.85 -9.47 -11.43
C ILE A 4 -24.86 -10.50 -10.95
N GLY A 5 -24.63 -11.08 -9.78
CA GLY A 5 -25.63 -11.88 -9.08
C GLY A 5 -26.78 -10.97 -8.65
N GLY A 6 -28.03 -11.38 -8.93
CA GLY A 6 -29.21 -10.70 -8.42
C GLY A 6 -29.08 -10.56 -6.90
N HIS A 7 -29.20 -9.33 -6.40
CA HIS A 7 -28.84 -8.85 -5.05
C HIS A 7 -27.45 -8.21 -4.89
N GLY A 8 -27.07 -7.31 -5.80
CA GLY A 8 -26.32 -6.08 -5.49
C GLY A 8 -24.86 -6.19 -5.02
N GLN A 9 -24.33 -7.39 -4.76
CA GLN A 9 -22.91 -7.61 -4.51
C GLN A 9 -22.27 -8.21 -5.76
N LEU A 10 -21.20 -7.58 -6.24
CA LEU A 10 -20.35 -8.19 -7.25
C LEU A 10 -19.79 -9.51 -6.69
N ALA A 11 -20.06 -10.61 -7.39
CA ALA A 11 -19.35 -11.86 -7.14
C ALA A 11 -17.92 -11.68 -7.65
N TRP A 12 -17.02 -11.32 -6.74
CA TRP A 12 -15.60 -11.18 -7.05
C TRP A 12 -15.02 -12.54 -7.41
N ALA A 13 -14.14 -12.58 -8.42
CA ALA A 13 -13.38 -13.78 -8.70
C ALA A 13 -12.57 -14.18 -7.46
N ALA A 14 -12.22 -15.46 -7.30
CA ALA A 14 -11.27 -15.81 -6.25
C ALA A 14 -9.94 -15.06 -6.49
N ARG A 15 -9.32 -14.56 -5.42
CA ARG A 15 -7.95 -14.04 -5.50
C ARG A 15 -7.06 -15.12 -6.11
N ARG A 16 -6.16 -14.74 -7.02
CA ARG A 16 -5.08 -15.60 -7.51
C ARG A 16 -4.22 -16.08 -6.35
N SER A 17 -3.56 -17.23 -6.48
CA SER A 17 -2.61 -17.67 -5.46
C SER A 17 -1.47 -16.65 -5.31
N LEU A 18 -0.86 -16.54 -4.13
CA LEU A 18 0.28 -15.64 -3.94
C LEU A 18 1.43 -15.94 -4.91
N GLY A 19 1.62 -17.22 -5.25
CA GLY A 19 2.62 -17.64 -6.23
C GLY A 19 2.35 -17.05 -7.61
N ASP A 20 1.10 -16.93 -8.00
CA ASP A 20 0.74 -16.34 -9.29
C ASP A 20 0.92 -14.82 -9.30
N MET A 21 0.84 -14.18 -8.14
CA MET A 21 0.96 -12.73 -7.99
C MET A 21 2.41 -12.27 -7.79
N PHE A 22 3.22 -13.05 -7.06
CA PHE A 22 4.55 -12.64 -6.63
C PHE A 22 5.61 -13.74 -6.79
N HIS A 23 6.85 -13.33 -7.01
CA HIS A 23 8.02 -14.12 -6.64
C HIS A 23 8.30 -13.93 -5.14
N TYR A 24 8.10 -14.99 -4.36
CA TYR A 24 8.38 -15.02 -2.94
C TYR A 24 8.74 -16.44 -2.51
N SER A 25 9.19 -16.58 -1.27
CA SER A 25 9.47 -17.88 -0.68
C SER A 25 9.17 -17.85 0.81
N VAL A 26 8.58 -18.92 1.32
CA VAL A 26 8.41 -19.19 2.76
C VAL A 26 9.42 -20.23 3.26
N GLU A 27 10.42 -20.57 2.44
CA GLU A 27 11.49 -21.48 2.83
C GLU A 27 12.49 -20.76 3.76
N PRO A 28 12.98 -21.44 4.82
CA PRO A 28 14.07 -20.91 5.62
C PRO A 28 15.31 -20.59 4.77
N ASN A 29 15.92 -19.44 5.01
CA ASN A 29 17.13 -18.95 4.33
C ASN A 29 16.98 -18.59 2.84
N ALA A 30 15.76 -18.43 2.32
CA ALA A 30 15.59 -17.85 1.00
C ALA A 30 16.21 -16.43 0.94
N PRO A 31 16.89 -16.04 -0.15
CA PRO A 31 17.59 -14.76 -0.25
C PRO A 31 16.65 -13.52 -0.25
N GLY A 32 15.34 -13.73 -0.36
CA GLY A 32 14.28 -12.70 -0.38
C GLY A 32 13.72 -12.30 0.98
N GLY A 33 14.46 -12.50 2.07
CA GLY A 33 14.02 -12.11 3.41
C GLY A 33 13.34 -13.24 4.19
N ASN A 34 12.68 -12.87 5.28
CA ASN A 34 12.30 -13.75 6.39
C ASN A 34 10.82 -14.16 6.37
N CYS A 35 10.22 -14.38 5.19
CA CYS A 35 8.81 -14.74 5.10
C CYS A 35 8.49 -16.10 5.75
N ALA A 36 9.49 -16.99 5.85
CA ALA A 36 9.41 -18.24 6.60
C ALA A 36 8.96 -18.05 8.06
N LYS A 37 9.33 -16.92 8.70
CA LYS A 37 8.92 -16.58 10.07
C LYS A 37 7.40 -16.48 10.24
N PHE A 38 6.69 -16.04 9.21
CA PHE A 38 5.24 -15.83 9.25
C PHE A 38 4.46 -16.99 8.63
N GLY A 39 5.06 -17.66 7.65
CA GLY A 39 4.48 -18.83 6.98
C GLY A 39 3.40 -18.48 5.95
N GLN A 40 3.08 -19.47 5.12
CA GLN A 40 2.18 -19.34 3.98
C GLN A 40 0.78 -18.83 4.37
N ALA A 41 0.17 -19.44 5.39
CA ALA A 41 -1.20 -19.12 5.80
C ALA A 41 -1.36 -17.67 6.25
N THR A 42 -0.35 -17.11 6.93
CA THR A 42 -0.38 -15.71 7.37
C THR A 42 -0.29 -14.76 6.18
N LEU A 43 0.57 -15.07 5.20
CA LEU A 43 0.70 -14.28 3.99
C LEU A 43 -0.59 -14.35 3.15
N ASP A 44 -1.14 -15.55 2.95
CA ASP A 44 -2.40 -15.70 2.21
C ASP A 44 -3.52 -14.93 2.87
N ALA A 45 -3.67 -15.05 4.20
CA ALA A 45 -4.64 -14.26 4.96
C ALA A 45 -4.47 -12.75 4.69
N LEU A 46 -3.26 -12.21 4.82
CA LEU A 46 -2.97 -10.79 4.59
C LEU A 46 -3.46 -10.31 3.21
N PHE A 47 -3.20 -11.09 2.16
CA PHE A 47 -3.56 -10.74 0.79
C PHE A 47 -5.01 -11.08 0.44
N ASP A 48 -5.63 -12.05 1.10
CA ASP A 48 -7.06 -12.31 1.02
C ASP A 48 -7.85 -11.08 1.53
N ASP A 49 -7.45 -10.52 2.68
CA ASP A 49 -8.04 -9.27 3.19
C ASP A 49 -7.83 -8.11 2.21
N ALA A 50 -6.63 -7.97 1.64
CA ALA A 50 -6.36 -6.92 0.65
C ALA A 50 -7.23 -7.07 -0.61
N TYR A 51 -7.44 -8.31 -1.06
CA TYR A 51 -8.29 -8.59 -2.21
C TYR A 51 -9.76 -8.27 -1.93
N GLU A 52 -10.25 -8.66 -0.76
CA GLU A 52 -11.62 -8.35 -0.32
C GLU A 52 -11.84 -6.83 -0.21
N LEU A 53 -10.89 -6.11 0.39
CA LEU A 53 -10.89 -4.64 0.42
C LEU A 53 -10.90 -4.01 -0.98
N SER A 54 -10.23 -4.61 -1.97
CA SER A 54 -10.28 -4.14 -3.38
C SER A 54 -11.68 -4.24 -3.96
N GLY A 55 -12.37 -5.35 -3.72
CA GLY A 55 -13.74 -5.53 -4.16
C GLY A 55 -14.69 -4.54 -3.48
N THR A 56 -14.61 -4.45 -2.16
CA THR A 56 -15.41 -3.50 -1.36
C THR A 56 -15.22 -2.05 -1.84
N ALA A 57 -13.98 -1.64 -2.15
CA ALA A 57 -13.70 -0.29 -2.61
C ALA A 57 -14.36 0.05 -3.95
N ILE A 58 -14.40 -0.92 -4.87
CA ILE A 58 -15.14 -0.75 -6.13
C ILE A 58 -16.64 -0.69 -5.86
N GLN A 59 -17.17 -1.57 -4.99
CA GLN A 59 -18.58 -1.54 -4.62
C GLN A 59 -18.98 -0.17 -4.07
N ALA A 60 -18.12 0.48 -3.27
CA ALA A 60 -18.36 1.85 -2.80
C ALA A 60 -18.57 2.85 -3.94
N THR A 61 -17.76 2.77 -5.00
CA THR A 61 -17.91 3.65 -6.16
C THR A 61 -19.14 3.32 -7.01
N LEU A 62 -19.54 2.04 -7.05
CA LEU A 62 -20.73 1.61 -7.78
C LEU A 62 -22.00 2.04 -7.07
N ASP A 63 -22.10 1.81 -5.76
CA ASP A 63 -23.25 2.19 -4.96
C ASP A 63 -23.40 3.71 -4.86
N HIS A 64 -22.30 4.46 -4.89
CA HIS A 64 -22.34 5.91 -5.01
C HIS A 64 -22.97 6.38 -6.34
N LYS A 65 -22.77 5.64 -7.44
CA LYS A 65 -23.33 5.96 -8.76
C LYS A 65 -24.75 5.43 -8.95
N ASP A 66 -25.12 4.35 -8.27
CA ASP A 66 -26.43 3.72 -8.37
C ASP A 66 -27.38 4.27 -7.30
N ALA A 67 -28.31 5.13 -7.71
CA ALA A 67 -29.34 5.69 -6.82
C ALA A 67 -30.31 4.66 -6.23
N THR A 68 -30.29 3.41 -6.72
CA THR A 68 -31.16 2.31 -6.26
C THR A 68 -30.48 1.33 -5.32
N ALA A 69 -29.16 1.47 -5.12
CA ALA A 69 -28.43 0.62 -4.18
C ALA A 69 -28.93 0.87 -2.74
N LYS A 70 -28.94 -0.19 -1.92
CA LYS A 70 -29.37 -0.07 -0.51
C LYS A 70 -28.45 0.81 0.32
N THR A 71 -27.21 0.96 -0.13
CA THR A 71 -26.08 1.60 0.55
C THR A 71 -25.62 2.87 -0.18
N THR A 72 -26.44 3.43 -1.07
CA THR A 72 -26.11 4.64 -1.86
C THR A 72 -25.77 5.83 -0.98
N ASN A 73 -26.52 6.03 0.11
CA ASN A 73 -26.35 7.19 0.98
C ASN A 73 -25.03 7.11 1.75
N GLU A 74 -24.71 5.93 2.28
CA GLU A 74 -23.50 5.62 3.02
C GLU A 74 -22.27 5.73 2.10
N ALA A 75 -22.36 5.15 0.90
CA ALA A 75 -21.34 5.27 -0.14
C ALA A 75 -21.09 6.73 -0.52
N THR A 76 -22.16 7.50 -0.71
CA THR A 76 -22.08 8.92 -1.06
C THR A 76 -21.44 9.76 0.04
N ARG A 77 -21.81 9.55 1.31
CA ARG A 77 -21.16 10.22 2.44
C ARG A 77 -19.66 9.91 2.46
N LEU A 78 -19.30 8.62 2.41
CA LEU A 78 -17.91 8.18 2.47
C LEU A 78 -17.05 8.74 1.33
N ILE A 79 -17.50 8.57 0.08
CA ILE A 79 -16.75 9.02 -1.10
C ILE A 79 -16.65 10.56 -1.11
N ASN A 80 -17.73 11.27 -0.76
CA ASN A 80 -17.69 12.73 -0.70
C ASN A 80 -16.74 13.23 0.40
N THR A 81 -16.67 12.55 1.54
CA THR A 81 -15.78 12.95 2.65
C THR A 81 -14.32 12.68 2.33
N LEU A 82 -13.97 11.49 1.85
CA LEU A 82 -12.57 11.12 1.64
C LEU A 82 -12.00 11.64 0.32
N PHE A 83 -12.83 11.82 -0.70
CA PHE A 83 -12.41 12.29 -2.03
C PHE A 83 -12.95 13.69 -2.38
N PHE A 84 -13.51 14.41 -1.41
CA PHE A 84 -13.92 15.82 -1.53
C PHE A 84 -14.92 16.08 -2.66
N GLN A 85 -16.05 15.36 -2.64
CA GLN A 85 -17.11 15.46 -3.65
C GLN A 85 -16.55 15.32 -5.08
N PRO A 86 -16.00 14.14 -5.43
CA PRO A 86 -15.37 13.93 -6.73
C PRO A 86 -16.37 14.15 -7.88
N SER A 87 -15.90 14.67 -9.02
CA SER A 87 -16.70 14.70 -10.26
C SER A 87 -16.89 13.29 -10.83
N GLU A 88 -17.72 13.12 -11.84
CA GLU A 88 -17.85 11.85 -12.56
C GLU A 88 -16.52 11.37 -13.17
N GLU A 89 -15.71 12.31 -13.68
CA GLU A 89 -14.36 12.05 -14.18
C GLU A 89 -13.43 11.59 -13.06
N ASP A 90 -13.47 12.27 -11.91
CA ASP A 90 -12.68 11.88 -10.73
C ASP A 90 -13.08 10.47 -10.25
N LEU A 91 -14.37 10.14 -10.26
CA LEU A 91 -14.87 8.81 -9.89
C LEU A 91 -14.38 7.72 -10.83
N ALA A 92 -14.30 8.00 -12.14
CA ALA A 92 -13.72 7.05 -13.10
C ALA A 92 -12.23 6.81 -12.80
N ILE A 93 -11.48 7.85 -12.43
CA ILE A 93 -10.07 7.73 -12.01
C ILE A 93 -9.95 6.95 -10.70
N ILE A 94 -10.77 7.25 -9.70
CA ILE A 94 -10.77 6.55 -8.41
C ILE A 94 -11.08 5.07 -8.64
N GLN A 95 -12.12 4.77 -9.41
CA GLN A 95 -12.52 3.41 -9.73
C GLN A 95 -11.41 2.65 -10.47
N GLY A 96 -10.74 3.31 -11.42
CA GLY A 96 -9.63 2.73 -12.17
C GLY A 96 -8.40 2.44 -11.31
N LYS A 97 -8.23 3.13 -10.17
CA LYS A 97 -7.09 2.97 -9.26
C LYS A 97 -7.24 1.86 -8.23
N TRP A 98 -8.42 1.28 -8.08
CA TRP A 98 -8.59 0.16 -7.15
C TRP A 98 -7.79 -1.06 -7.65
N PRO A 99 -7.05 -1.80 -6.77
CA PRO A 99 -6.10 -2.84 -7.19
C PRO A 99 -6.73 -4.11 -7.81
N HIS A 100 -7.95 -4.05 -8.33
CA HIS A 100 -8.74 -5.21 -8.75
C HIS A 100 -8.30 -5.81 -10.10
N HIS A 101 -7.55 -5.06 -10.91
CA HIS A 101 -6.98 -5.53 -12.17
C HIS A 101 -5.58 -6.10 -11.95
N ILE A 102 -5.47 -7.19 -11.19
CA ILE A 102 -4.29 -8.06 -11.22
C ILE A 102 -4.49 -9.11 -12.33
N HIS A 103 -4.87 -8.64 -13.53
CA HIS A 103 -4.83 -9.50 -14.71
C HIS A 103 -3.36 -9.74 -15.08
N ASP A 104 -3.06 -10.86 -15.73
CA ASP A 104 -1.70 -11.19 -16.22
C ASP A 104 -1.08 -10.08 -17.08
N GLU A 105 -1.91 -9.17 -17.57
CA GLU A 105 -1.53 -8.00 -18.34
C GLU A 105 -0.93 -6.91 -17.43
N ASP A 106 -1.51 -6.62 -16.26
CA ASP A 106 -1.14 -5.52 -15.36
C ASP A 106 0.12 -5.80 -14.53
N ILE A 107 0.37 -7.08 -14.22
CA ILE A 107 1.67 -7.55 -13.75
C ILE A 107 2.65 -7.52 -14.95
N GLY A 108 3.17 -6.34 -15.21
CA GLY A 108 4.15 -6.06 -16.26
C GLY A 108 3.74 -5.00 -17.28
N THR A 109 2.50 -4.50 -17.30
CA THR A 109 2.11 -3.35 -18.16
C THR A 109 1.91 -2.03 -17.39
N ASN A 110 1.54 -2.07 -16.11
CA ASN A 110 1.36 -0.87 -15.28
C ASN A 110 2.45 -0.72 -14.21
N CYS A 111 3.67 -1.18 -14.49
CA CYS A 111 4.84 -0.59 -13.82
C CYS A 111 5.00 0.83 -14.41
N PRO A 112 4.95 1.90 -13.59
CA PRO A 112 4.99 3.25 -14.14
C PRO A 112 6.29 3.47 -14.92
N ALA A 113 6.13 3.70 -16.23
CA ALA A 113 7.08 4.32 -17.16
C ALA A 113 8.20 3.49 -17.81
N GLN A 114 8.31 2.16 -17.67
CA GLN A 114 9.31 1.40 -18.46
C GLN A 114 8.75 0.09 -19.04
N ALA A 115 8.77 0.00 -20.37
CA ALA A 115 8.26 -1.12 -21.19
C ALA A 115 8.97 -2.48 -20.95
N GLU A 116 9.90 -2.55 -20.00
CA GLU A 116 10.78 -3.69 -19.73
C GLU A 116 10.23 -4.65 -18.66
N CYS A 117 9.10 -4.35 -18.03
CA CYS A 117 8.49 -5.20 -16.98
C CYS A 117 7.53 -6.28 -17.51
N LYS A 118 7.23 -6.31 -18.82
CA LYS A 118 6.26 -7.26 -19.40
C LYS A 118 6.68 -8.70 -19.11
N GLY A 119 5.87 -9.41 -18.33
CA GLY A 119 6.02 -10.85 -18.06
C GLY A 119 6.87 -11.24 -16.84
N ARG A 120 7.25 -10.30 -15.97
CA ARG A 120 7.90 -10.61 -14.68
C ARG A 120 6.97 -10.31 -13.51
N ARG A 121 6.73 -11.29 -12.64
CA ARG A 121 5.96 -11.06 -11.41
C ARG A 121 6.76 -10.13 -10.48
N PRO A 122 6.11 -9.24 -9.74
CA PRO A 122 6.76 -8.48 -8.66
C PRO A 122 7.30 -9.42 -7.58
N LEU A 123 8.23 -8.93 -6.76
CA LEU A 123 8.71 -9.67 -5.60
C LEU A 123 7.94 -9.29 -4.35
N LEU A 124 7.81 -10.26 -3.45
CA LEU A 124 7.31 -10.05 -2.11
C LEU A 124 8.35 -10.56 -1.11
N PHE A 125 8.79 -9.64 -0.25
CA PHE A 125 9.76 -9.89 0.80
C PHE A 125 9.14 -9.63 2.18
N CYS A 126 9.67 -10.28 3.21
CA CYS A 126 9.28 -10.03 4.60
C CYS A 126 10.53 -9.67 5.41
N GLY A 127 10.59 -8.46 5.93
CA GLY A 127 11.83 -7.86 6.41
C GLY A 127 12.79 -7.54 5.26
N ASP A 128 13.90 -6.91 5.60
CA ASP A 128 14.76 -6.24 4.63
C ASP A 128 16.19 -6.76 4.55
N ASN A 129 16.46 -7.92 5.15
CA ASN A 129 17.75 -8.58 5.07
C ASN A 129 18.17 -8.96 3.64
N TRP A 130 17.25 -8.86 2.67
CA TRP A 130 17.52 -9.10 1.25
C TRP A 130 18.43 -8.03 0.63
N ARG A 131 18.62 -6.87 1.28
CA ARG A 131 19.50 -5.80 0.79
C ARG A 131 20.75 -5.67 1.66
N VAL A 132 21.91 -5.66 1.03
CA VAL A 132 23.20 -5.47 1.70
C VAL A 132 23.77 -4.15 1.24
N ARG A 133 23.88 -3.15 2.13
CA ARG A 133 24.44 -1.84 1.78
C ARG A 133 25.89 -1.97 1.38
N GLU A 134 26.19 -1.38 0.24
CA GLU A 134 27.51 -1.25 -0.33
C GLU A 134 27.94 0.22 -0.38
N THR A 135 29.19 0.44 -0.78
CA THR A 135 29.67 1.78 -1.09
C THR A 135 30.01 1.87 -2.56
N MET A 136 30.10 3.09 -3.09
CA MET A 136 30.60 3.27 -4.46
C MET A 136 32.06 2.78 -4.63
N SER A 137 32.79 2.53 -3.54
CA SER A 137 34.13 1.94 -3.56
C SER A 137 34.15 0.42 -3.35
N THR A 138 33.00 -0.24 -3.18
CA THR A 138 32.92 -1.71 -3.16
C THR A 138 33.22 -2.24 -4.56
N GLN A 139 33.86 -3.41 -4.65
CA GLN A 139 33.93 -4.20 -5.88
C GLN A 139 32.51 -4.52 -6.38
N MET A 140 32.26 -4.22 -7.65
CA MET A 140 30.99 -4.45 -8.31
C MET A 140 30.79 -5.95 -8.56
N LYS A 141 29.56 -6.42 -8.44
CA LYS A 141 29.15 -7.78 -8.82
C LYS A 141 28.51 -7.78 -10.20
N ASP A 142 28.67 -8.88 -10.93
CA ASP A 142 27.97 -9.14 -12.18
C ASP A 142 26.53 -9.64 -11.93
N ASN A 143 25.80 -9.94 -13.01
CA ASN A 143 24.41 -10.45 -12.93
C ASN A 143 24.30 -11.87 -12.33
N ASN A 144 25.42 -12.52 -12.03
CA ASN A 144 25.49 -13.80 -11.32
C ASN A 144 26.02 -13.63 -9.88
N GLY A 145 26.19 -12.39 -9.41
CA GLY A 145 26.69 -12.10 -8.08
C GLY A 145 28.20 -12.26 -7.92
N HIS A 146 28.93 -12.53 -9.01
CA HIS A 146 30.38 -12.70 -8.97
C HIS A 146 31.10 -11.35 -8.98
N PRO A 147 32.17 -11.18 -8.17
CA PRO A 147 32.95 -9.96 -8.17
C PRO A 147 33.62 -9.71 -9.53
N MET A 148 33.43 -8.51 -10.07
CA MET A 148 33.99 -8.09 -11.35
C MET A 148 35.43 -7.59 -11.19
N VAL A 149 36.25 -7.84 -12.21
CA VAL A 149 37.64 -7.39 -12.30
C VAL A 149 37.87 -6.59 -13.58
N LYS A 150 38.81 -5.66 -13.54
CA LYS A 150 39.32 -4.94 -14.71
C LYS A 150 40.22 -5.84 -15.55
N GLU A 151 40.52 -5.42 -16.77
CA GLU A 151 41.44 -6.14 -17.67
C GLU A 151 42.83 -6.34 -17.06
N ASN A 152 43.28 -5.42 -16.20
CA ASN A 152 44.55 -5.51 -15.48
C ASN A 152 44.50 -6.40 -14.22
N GLY A 153 43.37 -7.05 -13.94
CA GLY A 153 43.16 -7.90 -12.76
C GLY A 153 42.80 -7.16 -11.47
N GLU A 154 42.76 -5.82 -11.47
CA GLU A 154 42.32 -5.06 -10.28
C GLU A 154 40.80 -5.14 -10.09
N PRO A 155 40.28 -4.94 -8.86
CA PRO A 155 38.84 -4.87 -8.62
C PRO A 155 38.16 -3.80 -9.49
N TYR A 156 37.08 -4.19 -10.17
CA TYR A 156 36.18 -3.25 -10.84
C TYR A 156 35.18 -2.72 -9.83
N LEU A 157 35.24 -1.44 -9.49
CA LEU A 157 34.45 -0.86 -8.40
C LEU A 157 33.10 -0.33 -8.90
N ILE A 158 32.09 -0.24 -8.03
CA ILE A 158 30.76 0.29 -8.40
C ILE A 158 30.87 1.71 -8.99
N LYS A 159 31.79 2.56 -8.48
CA LYS A 159 32.07 3.88 -9.03
C LYS A 159 32.70 3.88 -10.42
N ASP A 160 33.28 2.76 -10.85
CA ASP A 160 33.91 2.65 -12.18
C ASP A 160 32.83 2.47 -13.26
N ASN A 161 31.67 1.91 -12.90
CA ASN A 161 30.52 1.76 -13.79
C ASN A 161 29.77 3.09 -14.00
N ARG A 162 29.61 3.49 -15.27
CA ARG A 162 28.93 4.75 -15.64
C ARG A 162 27.44 4.73 -15.29
N GLU A 163 26.75 3.62 -15.51
CA GLU A 163 25.32 3.47 -15.27
C GLU A 163 25.01 3.56 -13.78
N MET A 164 25.79 2.89 -12.92
CA MET A 164 25.66 2.98 -11.47
C MET A 164 25.85 4.41 -10.95
N ARG A 165 26.82 5.16 -11.49
CA ARG A 165 27.01 6.58 -11.14
C ARG A 165 25.84 7.46 -11.57
N ASN A 166 25.28 7.20 -12.74
CA ASN A 166 24.13 7.96 -13.24
C ASN A 166 22.88 7.64 -12.43
N ARG A 167 22.63 6.35 -12.18
CA ARG A 167 21.50 5.88 -11.37
C ARG A 167 21.51 6.49 -9.97
N ARG A 168 22.67 6.53 -9.31
CA ARG A 168 22.83 7.23 -8.02
C ARG A 168 22.39 8.69 -8.08
N LYS A 169 22.70 9.41 -9.16
CA LYS A 169 22.30 10.82 -9.34
C LYS A 169 20.80 10.95 -9.59
N GLU A 170 20.22 10.05 -10.39
CA GLU A 170 18.79 10.02 -10.66
C GLU A 170 17.99 9.77 -9.38
N VAL A 171 18.35 8.76 -8.59
CA VAL A 171 17.71 8.46 -7.31
C VAL A 171 17.86 9.64 -6.33
N ALA A 172 19.03 10.28 -6.31
CA ALA A 172 19.24 11.48 -5.51
C ALA A 172 18.31 12.63 -5.90
N GLN A 173 18.07 12.84 -7.20
CA GLN A 173 17.09 13.81 -7.70
C GLN A 173 15.66 13.41 -7.33
N GLN A 174 15.29 12.14 -7.49
CA GLN A 174 13.96 11.61 -7.14
C GLN A 174 13.64 11.81 -5.67
N LEU A 175 14.62 11.58 -4.78
CA LEU A 175 14.48 11.72 -3.33
C LEU A 175 14.80 13.14 -2.81
N ASN A 176 15.16 14.08 -3.71
CA ASN A 176 15.63 15.42 -3.36
C ASN A 176 16.74 15.41 -2.28
N LYS A 177 17.71 14.51 -2.43
CA LYS A 177 18.89 14.39 -1.55
C LYS A 177 20.16 14.66 -2.34
N ASN A 178 21.23 14.99 -1.63
CA ASN A 178 22.57 15.00 -2.25
C ASN A 178 22.97 13.56 -2.61
N PRO A 179 23.52 13.29 -3.81
CA PRO A 179 23.97 11.95 -4.19
C PRO A 179 24.88 11.27 -3.17
N LYS A 180 25.66 12.04 -2.38
CA LYS A 180 26.52 11.49 -1.32
C LYS A 180 25.75 10.68 -0.26
N PHE A 181 24.46 10.94 -0.08
CA PHE A 181 23.58 10.24 0.87
C PHE A 181 22.79 9.09 0.23
N ILE A 182 22.98 8.84 -1.06
CA ILE A 182 22.41 7.69 -1.76
C ILE A 182 23.49 6.61 -1.85
N TYR A 183 23.13 5.40 -1.44
CA TYR A 183 23.99 4.23 -1.33
C TYR A 183 23.46 3.09 -2.22
N PRO A 184 24.34 2.35 -2.90
CA PRO A 184 23.96 1.09 -3.53
C PRO A 184 23.71 0.03 -2.46
N HIS A 185 22.71 -0.82 -2.69
CA HIS A 185 22.44 -2.03 -1.92
C HIS A 185 22.41 -3.21 -2.87
N TRP A 186 23.23 -4.22 -2.63
CA TRP A 186 23.17 -5.45 -3.39
C TRP A 186 22.03 -6.32 -2.89
N SER A 187 21.26 -6.90 -3.80
CA SER A 187 20.22 -7.88 -3.48
C SER A 187 20.51 -9.20 -4.15
N GLU A 188 20.76 -10.25 -3.34
CA GLU A 188 20.91 -11.63 -3.84
C GLU A 188 19.59 -12.17 -4.40
N ALA A 189 18.44 -11.66 -3.92
CA ALA A 189 17.14 -12.05 -4.47
C ALA A 189 16.89 -11.46 -5.87
N LEU A 190 17.41 -10.25 -6.12
CA LEU A 190 17.29 -9.56 -7.40
C LEU A 190 18.44 -9.86 -8.36
N MET A 191 19.58 -10.34 -7.83
CA MET A 191 20.87 -10.35 -8.53
C MET A 191 21.21 -8.98 -9.12
N ALA A 192 20.89 -7.91 -8.39
CA ALA A 192 21.01 -6.54 -8.86
C ALA A 192 21.26 -5.56 -7.71
N TYR A 193 21.70 -4.36 -8.08
CA TYR A 193 21.84 -3.22 -7.16
C TYR A 193 20.56 -2.38 -7.14
N VAL A 194 20.14 -1.99 -5.94
CA VAL A 194 19.05 -1.04 -5.65
C VAL A 194 19.64 0.16 -4.92
N PHE A 195 19.24 1.38 -5.27
CA PHE A 195 19.80 2.60 -4.66
C PHE A 195 18.83 3.25 -3.69
N ASP A 196 19.32 3.58 -2.49
CA ASP A 196 18.48 4.17 -1.43
C ASP A 196 19.30 4.98 -0.42
N ILE A 197 18.64 5.64 0.54
CA ILE A 197 19.30 6.31 1.68
C ILE A 197 19.86 5.31 2.70
N LYS A 198 20.74 5.78 3.58
CA LYS A 198 21.22 5.01 4.74
C LYS A 198 20.18 5.07 5.86
N TYR A 199 19.83 3.91 6.43
CA TYR A 199 18.83 3.79 7.50
C TYR A 199 19.40 3.51 8.89
N GLY A 200 20.61 2.97 8.96
CA GLY A 200 21.31 2.67 10.20
C GLY A 200 22.81 2.53 9.97
N ASP A 201 23.59 2.41 11.05
CA ASP A 201 25.05 2.26 10.94
C ASP A 201 25.45 0.91 10.35
N ASP A 202 24.73 -0.16 10.69
CA ASP A 202 24.90 -1.48 10.10
C ASP A 202 24.43 -1.47 8.62
N PRO A 203 25.27 -1.94 7.68
CA PRO A 203 24.92 -2.00 6.26
C PRO A 203 23.77 -2.95 5.91
N THR A 204 23.41 -3.90 6.76
CA THR A 204 22.27 -4.81 6.53
C THR A 204 20.94 -4.21 6.96
N GLN A 205 20.97 -3.09 7.70
CA GLN A 205 19.77 -2.42 8.17
C GLN A 205 19.16 -1.52 7.10
N GLY A 206 17.88 -1.72 6.81
CA GLY A 206 17.05 -0.75 6.09
C GLY A 206 15.81 -0.33 6.89
N PRO A 207 14.72 0.16 6.25
CA PRO A 207 13.52 0.57 6.96
C PRO A 207 12.93 -0.39 7.98
N CYS A 208 13.04 -1.71 7.78
CA CYS A 208 12.44 -2.64 8.75
C CYS A 208 13.28 -2.81 10.01
N ALA A 209 14.57 -2.45 9.97
CA ALA A 209 15.47 -2.50 11.12
C ALA A 209 15.54 -1.19 11.92
N ALA A 210 15.20 -0.05 11.29
CA ALA A 210 15.09 1.24 11.98
C ALA A 210 13.88 1.25 12.93
N SER A 211 13.96 2.01 14.03
CA SER A 211 12.99 2.01 15.12
C SER A 211 11.52 2.14 14.65
N ALA A 212 10.78 1.03 14.74
CA ALA A 212 9.33 0.85 14.90
C ALA A 212 8.31 1.55 13.96
N SER A 213 8.70 2.50 13.10
CA SER A 213 7.70 3.31 12.38
C SER A 213 7.34 2.80 10.98
N VAL A 214 8.22 2.04 10.32
CA VAL A 214 7.95 1.54 8.97
C VAL A 214 7.27 0.18 9.04
N ILE A 215 6.06 0.12 8.49
CA ILE A 215 5.22 -1.08 8.51
C ILE A 215 5.46 -1.92 7.26
N ALA A 216 5.58 -1.28 6.11
CA ALA A 216 5.98 -1.87 4.84
C ALA A 216 6.56 -0.78 3.95
N TYR A 217 7.14 -1.19 2.81
CA TYR A 217 7.52 -0.28 1.74
C TYR A 217 7.53 -1.00 0.39
N THR A 218 7.27 -0.25 -0.66
CA THR A 218 7.36 -0.72 -2.05
C THR A 218 8.49 -0.04 -2.77
N ILE A 219 9.25 -0.77 -3.58
CA ILE A 219 10.26 -0.24 -4.48
C ILE A 219 9.84 -0.53 -5.92
N ASN A 220 9.92 0.51 -6.75
CA ASN A 220 9.83 0.43 -8.20
C ASN A 220 11.13 1.02 -8.79
N GLU A 221 12.10 0.16 -9.11
CA GLU A 221 13.40 0.57 -9.65
C GLU A 221 13.72 -0.19 -10.95
N GLY A 222 13.81 0.54 -12.06
CA GLY A 222 14.02 -0.07 -13.38
C GLY A 222 12.87 -1.03 -13.72
N SER A 223 13.23 -2.30 -13.99
CA SER A 223 12.26 -3.38 -14.23
C SER A 223 11.84 -4.16 -12.98
N VAL A 224 12.24 -3.70 -11.79
CA VAL A 224 11.99 -4.38 -10.51
C VAL A 224 10.87 -3.67 -9.75
N GLY A 225 9.77 -4.39 -9.53
CA GLY A 225 8.75 -4.06 -8.53
C GLY A 225 8.85 -5.01 -7.34
N ALA A 226 8.96 -4.50 -6.13
CA ALA A 226 9.06 -5.31 -4.92
C ALA A 226 8.30 -4.68 -3.74
N ILE A 227 7.45 -5.47 -3.09
CA ILE A 227 6.85 -5.12 -1.80
C ILE A 227 7.69 -5.76 -0.69
N THR A 228 8.05 -5.00 0.33
CA THR A 228 8.67 -5.51 1.55
C THR A 228 7.77 -5.24 2.75
N LEU A 229 7.30 -6.30 3.40
CA LEU A 229 6.50 -6.24 4.61
C LEU A 229 7.41 -6.32 5.84
N CYS A 230 7.46 -5.28 6.67
CA CYS A 230 8.22 -5.34 7.93
C CYS A 230 7.44 -6.13 8.99
N ASP A 231 8.09 -6.50 10.10
CA ASP A 231 7.45 -7.24 11.20
C ASP A 231 6.13 -6.60 11.67
N ALA A 232 6.06 -5.27 11.69
CA ALA A 232 4.87 -4.53 12.11
C ALA A 232 3.66 -4.73 11.18
N ALA A 233 3.85 -5.07 9.90
CA ALA A 233 2.73 -5.38 8.97
C ALA A 233 1.89 -6.57 9.44
N PHE A 234 2.48 -7.46 10.24
CA PHE A 234 1.85 -8.68 10.72
C PHE A 234 1.21 -8.52 12.12
N ASN A 235 1.36 -7.36 12.77
CA ASN A 235 0.79 -7.10 14.10
C ASN A 235 -0.71 -6.70 14.08
N GLY A 236 -1.35 -6.72 12.92
CA GLY A 236 -2.76 -6.39 12.76
C GLY A 236 -3.69 -7.60 12.98
N ARG A 237 -5.00 -7.33 12.88
CA ARG A 237 -6.05 -8.36 13.00
C ARG A 237 -6.63 -8.71 11.62
N ARG A 238 -7.47 -9.74 11.54
CA ARG A 238 -8.21 -10.07 10.31
C ARG A 238 -9.29 -9.01 10.03
N LEU A 239 -9.64 -8.83 8.77
CA LEU A 239 -10.81 -8.04 8.36
C LEU A 239 -12.06 -8.49 9.15
N ARG A 240 -12.84 -7.51 9.64
CA ARG A 240 -14.06 -7.71 10.47
C ARG A 240 -13.89 -8.48 11.79
N SER A 241 -12.66 -8.72 12.26
CA SER A 241 -12.44 -9.42 13.53
C SER A 241 -12.68 -8.57 14.78
N VAL A 242 -12.93 -7.27 14.62
CA VAL A 242 -13.20 -6.34 15.71
C VAL A 242 -14.68 -5.99 15.69
N GLU A 243 -15.35 -6.17 16.82
CA GLU A 243 -16.74 -5.79 16.96
C GLU A 243 -16.89 -4.27 16.86
N ALA A 244 -17.86 -3.83 16.06
CA ALA A 244 -18.15 -2.42 15.86
C ALA A 244 -19.02 -1.87 16.99
N SER A 245 -18.57 -0.80 17.63
CA SER A 245 -19.31 -0.11 18.69
C SER A 245 -19.81 1.25 18.18
N ALA A 246 -20.85 1.21 17.36
CA ALA A 246 -21.38 2.39 16.69
C ALA A 246 -22.19 3.31 17.62
N LEU A 247 -22.04 4.62 17.40
CA LEU A 247 -22.85 5.67 18.03
C LEU A 247 -23.66 6.42 16.97
N PRO A 248 -24.81 7.00 17.32
CA PRO A 248 -25.52 7.88 16.39
C PRO A 248 -24.62 9.04 15.97
N SER A 249 -24.59 9.36 14.68
CA SER A 249 -23.77 10.45 14.13
C SER A 249 -24.18 11.83 14.66
N ASP A 250 -25.44 12.02 15.05
CA ASP A 250 -25.98 13.26 15.62
C ASP A 250 -25.35 13.65 16.97
N LEU A 251 -24.65 12.72 17.64
CA LEU A 251 -23.89 12.99 18.86
C LEU A 251 -22.53 13.68 18.59
N PHE A 252 -22.14 13.84 17.33
CA PHE A 252 -20.86 14.43 16.95
C PHE A 252 -21.00 15.93 16.76
N GLU A 253 -20.41 16.70 17.67
CA GLU A 253 -20.42 18.17 17.60
C GLU A 253 -19.12 18.66 16.93
N ASN A 254 -19.24 19.49 15.88
CA ASN A 254 -18.09 20.06 15.16
C ASN A 254 -17.05 19.00 14.72
N ASN A 255 -17.53 17.86 14.20
CA ASN A 255 -16.70 16.70 13.81
C ASN A 255 -15.85 16.12 14.97
N GLN A 256 -16.24 16.36 16.22
CA GLN A 256 -15.65 15.71 17.39
C GLN A 256 -16.60 14.65 17.94
N PRO A 257 -16.11 13.43 18.22
CA PRO A 257 -16.91 12.39 18.83
C PRO A 257 -17.17 12.68 20.32
N PRO A 258 -18.22 12.06 20.91
CA PRO A 258 -18.30 11.89 22.35
C PRO A 258 -17.13 11.01 22.88
N SER A 259 -16.88 11.06 24.18
CA SER A 259 -15.84 10.25 24.82
C SER A 259 -16.12 8.75 24.61
N GLY A 260 -15.08 7.99 24.26
CA GLY A 260 -15.18 6.54 24.07
C GLY A 260 -15.68 6.08 22.70
N ALA A 261 -15.88 6.99 21.73
CA ALA A 261 -16.20 6.58 20.36
C ALA A 261 -15.03 5.78 19.75
N GLN A 262 -15.36 4.61 19.18
CA GLN A 262 -14.40 3.74 18.52
C GLN A 262 -13.87 4.41 17.24
N MET A 263 -12.55 4.51 17.10
CA MET A 263 -11.89 5.04 15.91
C MET A 263 -11.74 3.98 14.82
N ILE A 264 -11.72 4.40 13.55
CA ILE A 264 -11.42 3.49 12.44
C ILE A 264 -10.05 2.82 12.60
N SER A 265 -9.08 3.49 13.25
CA SER A 265 -7.75 2.93 13.54
C SER A 265 -7.79 1.67 14.41
N GLU A 266 -8.87 1.46 15.18
CA GLU A 266 -9.03 0.30 16.05
C GLU A 266 -9.56 -0.94 15.30
N VAL A 267 -10.13 -0.76 14.11
CA VAL A 267 -10.72 -1.83 13.29
C VAL A 267 -9.90 -2.14 12.03
N LEU A 268 -8.74 -1.49 11.85
CA LEU A 268 -7.91 -1.69 10.67
C LEU A 268 -7.35 -3.11 10.61
N PRO A 269 -7.57 -3.84 9.51
CA PRO A 269 -6.97 -5.16 9.33
C PRO A 269 -5.50 -5.07 8.95
N ALA A 270 -4.74 -6.13 9.23
CA ALA A 270 -3.37 -6.26 8.73
C ALA A 270 -3.32 -6.15 7.20
N GLY A 271 -4.31 -6.74 6.50
CA GLY A 271 -4.39 -6.72 5.04
C GLY A 271 -4.51 -5.33 4.41
N ARG A 272 -4.88 -4.29 5.18
CA ARG A 272 -4.81 -2.88 4.74
C ARG A 272 -3.40 -2.52 4.30
N VAL A 273 -2.37 -3.03 4.98
CA VAL A 273 -0.97 -2.77 4.62
C VAL A 273 -0.66 -3.34 3.25
N ALA A 274 -1.00 -4.62 3.00
CA ALA A 274 -0.79 -5.22 1.68
C ALA A 274 -1.58 -4.48 0.59
N TYR A 275 -2.81 -4.07 0.89
CA TYR A 275 -3.63 -3.26 0.00
C TYR A 275 -2.97 -1.92 -0.38
N HIS A 276 -2.46 -1.21 0.63
CA HIS A 276 -1.73 0.04 0.46
C HIS A 276 -0.49 -0.16 -0.42
N GLU A 277 0.31 -1.20 -0.17
CA GLU A 277 1.52 -1.46 -0.94
C GLU A 277 1.23 -1.91 -2.38
N LEU A 278 0.14 -2.66 -2.61
CA LEU A 278 -0.31 -2.98 -3.97
C LEU A 278 -0.62 -1.71 -4.76
N PHE A 279 -1.18 -0.68 -4.12
CA PHE A 279 -1.40 0.61 -4.78
C PHE A 279 -0.07 1.24 -5.20
N HIS A 280 0.95 1.27 -4.33
CA HIS A 280 2.28 1.75 -4.69
C HIS A 280 2.90 0.97 -5.84
N LEU A 281 2.71 -0.35 -5.84
CA LEU A 281 3.25 -1.23 -6.85
C LEU A 281 2.66 -0.95 -8.24
N TYR A 282 1.34 -0.80 -8.35
CA TYR A 282 0.65 -0.62 -9.65
C TYR A 282 0.53 0.83 -10.11
N TRP A 283 0.46 1.78 -9.20
CA TRP A 283 0.26 3.20 -9.55
C TRP A 283 1.51 4.04 -9.34
N GLY A 284 2.55 3.44 -8.77
CA GLY A 284 3.88 4.00 -8.64
C GLY A 284 4.13 4.77 -7.35
N ASN A 285 5.41 4.80 -6.98
CA ASN A 285 5.92 5.58 -5.84
C ASN A 285 6.05 7.08 -6.15
N SER A 286 6.00 7.47 -7.43
CA SER A 286 6.24 8.86 -7.87
C SER A 286 5.21 9.86 -7.36
N VAL A 287 4.08 9.36 -6.87
CA VAL A 287 2.99 10.19 -6.43
C VAL A 287 3.24 10.76 -5.02
N MET A 288 3.96 10.05 -4.14
CA MET A 288 4.05 10.42 -2.71
C MET A 288 5.41 10.17 -2.01
N ASN A 289 6.54 10.12 -2.75
CA ASN A 289 7.90 9.95 -2.19
C ASN A 289 8.43 11.10 -1.30
N LYS A 290 7.59 12.04 -0.87
CA LYS A 290 7.98 13.08 0.08
C LYS A 290 7.32 12.75 1.40
N ASP A 291 8.10 12.70 2.47
CA ASP A 291 7.66 12.41 3.85
C ASP A 291 6.44 13.25 4.33
N ASP A 292 6.11 14.33 3.60
CA ASP A 292 5.00 15.25 3.83
C ASP A 292 3.81 15.09 2.87
N ASP A 293 3.80 14.11 1.97
CA ASP A 293 2.72 13.92 1.00
C ASP A 293 1.75 12.82 1.45
N GLU A 294 2.21 11.67 1.93
CA GLU A 294 1.30 10.65 2.48
C GLU A 294 0.67 11.10 3.80
N GLU A 295 -0.60 10.74 3.99
CA GLU A 295 -1.33 11.03 5.21
C GLU A 295 -2.04 9.78 5.70
N TYR A 296 -1.82 9.45 6.96
CA TYR A 296 -2.36 8.26 7.60
C TYR A 296 -3.47 8.57 8.60
N ASN A 297 -3.53 9.81 9.08
CA ASN A 297 -4.55 10.22 10.03
C ASN A 297 -5.88 10.51 9.33
N PHE A 298 -6.93 9.74 9.66
CA PHE A 298 -8.24 9.88 9.03
C PHE A 298 -8.82 11.31 9.14
N PRO A 299 -8.87 11.96 10.32
CA PRO A 299 -9.36 13.34 10.41
C PRO A 299 -8.64 14.33 9.50
N ARG A 300 -7.33 14.14 9.24
CA ARG A 300 -6.60 14.96 8.27
C ARG A 300 -7.01 14.63 6.84
N MET A 301 -7.09 13.36 6.47
CA MET A 301 -7.54 12.93 5.13
C MET A 301 -8.95 13.40 4.79
N ALA A 302 -9.86 13.40 5.76
CA ALA A 302 -11.21 13.92 5.63
C ALA A 302 -11.29 15.46 5.58
N GLY A 303 -10.15 16.16 5.65
CA GLY A 303 -10.12 17.63 5.64
C GLY A 303 -10.67 18.27 6.91
N ASN A 304 -10.65 17.57 8.05
CA ASN A 304 -11.13 18.07 9.34
C ASN A 304 -10.01 18.62 10.24
N LYS A 305 -8.74 18.32 9.93
CA LYS A 305 -7.56 18.80 10.67
C LYS A 305 -6.43 19.20 9.74
N LEU A 306 -5.62 20.17 10.17
CA LEU A 306 -4.38 20.52 9.50
C LEU A 306 -3.40 19.34 9.52
N ARG A 307 -2.69 19.18 8.40
CA ARG A 307 -1.56 18.26 8.27
C ARG A 307 -0.35 18.77 9.04
N ARG A 308 0.68 17.92 9.19
CA ARG A 308 1.92 18.28 9.90
C ARG A 308 2.59 19.54 9.34
N ASN A 309 2.47 19.77 8.03
CA ASN A 309 2.99 20.95 7.33
C ASN A 309 2.08 22.20 7.41
N GLY A 310 1.03 22.19 8.24
CA GLY A 310 0.14 23.34 8.45
C GLY A 310 -0.82 23.61 7.29
N LYS A 311 -0.97 22.69 6.32
CA LYS A 311 -1.92 22.80 5.22
C LYS A 311 -3.09 21.83 5.40
N MET A 312 -4.25 22.18 4.85
CA MET A 312 -5.38 21.25 4.76
C MET A 312 -5.12 20.18 3.71
N TYR A 313 -5.70 19.01 3.94
CA TYR A 313 -5.74 17.96 2.93
C TYR A 313 -6.68 18.35 1.79
N THR A 314 -6.40 17.90 0.57
CA THR A 314 -7.10 18.36 -0.63
C THR A 314 -7.52 17.19 -1.50
N LYS A 315 -8.48 17.41 -2.41
CA LYS A 315 -8.86 16.43 -3.44
C LYS A 315 -7.66 15.86 -4.20
N SER A 316 -6.72 16.73 -4.60
CA SER A 316 -5.53 16.28 -5.35
C SER A 316 -4.66 15.33 -4.54
N LEU A 317 -4.56 15.53 -3.22
CA LEU A 317 -3.86 14.61 -2.32
C LEU A 317 -4.66 13.31 -2.12
N ALA A 318 -5.98 13.41 -1.89
CA ALA A 318 -6.86 12.26 -1.72
C ALA A 318 -6.78 11.28 -2.91
N MET A 319 -6.81 11.81 -4.13
CA MET A 319 -6.73 10.99 -5.35
C MET A 319 -5.38 10.31 -5.55
N LYS A 320 -4.37 10.67 -4.76
CA LYS A 320 -2.97 10.29 -4.90
C LYS A 320 -2.45 9.43 -3.75
N ASN A 321 -3.08 9.53 -2.58
CA ASN A 321 -2.66 8.90 -1.35
C ASN A 321 -3.22 7.48 -1.23
N PRO A 322 -2.38 6.43 -1.28
CA PRO A 322 -2.82 5.04 -1.15
C PRO A 322 -3.69 4.82 0.10
N GLU A 323 -3.35 5.50 1.19
CA GLU A 323 -4.07 5.34 2.44
C GLU A 323 -5.49 5.87 2.41
N THR A 324 -5.81 6.87 1.57
CA THR A 324 -7.19 7.33 1.37
C THR A 324 -8.03 6.21 0.77
N TYR A 325 -7.48 5.49 -0.20
CA TYR A 325 -8.09 4.32 -0.83
C TYR A 325 -8.26 3.20 0.21
N ALA A 326 -7.21 2.88 0.98
CA ALA A 326 -7.26 1.83 1.99
C ALA A 326 -8.26 2.11 3.12
N GLN A 327 -8.35 3.35 3.61
CA GLN A 327 -9.32 3.77 4.63
C GLN A 327 -10.75 3.68 4.10
N ALA A 328 -10.99 4.13 2.86
CA ALA A 328 -12.32 4.07 2.23
C ALA A 328 -12.78 2.61 2.07
N ALA A 329 -11.87 1.73 1.63
CA ALA A 329 -12.14 0.31 1.50
C ALA A 329 -12.56 -0.32 2.85
N VAL A 330 -11.77 -0.09 3.91
CA VAL A 330 -12.08 -0.62 5.25
C VAL A 330 -13.39 -0.04 5.79
N ALA A 331 -13.60 1.27 5.66
CA ALA A 331 -14.84 1.91 6.13
C ALA A 331 -16.07 1.31 5.47
N TYR A 332 -16.03 1.15 4.14
CA TYR A 332 -17.15 0.63 3.39
C TYR A 332 -17.37 -0.87 3.60
N ASP A 333 -16.32 -1.61 3.95
CA ASP A 333 -16.42 -3.03 4.28
C ASP A 333 -17.32 -3.25 5.49
N TYR A 334 -17.11 -2.44 6.54
CA TYR A 334 -17.97 -2.45 7.72
C TYR A 334 -19.40 -2.02 7.36
N THR A 335 -19.60 -1.07 6.44
CA THR A 335 -20.93 -0.66 5.98
C THR A 335 -21.70 -1.78 5.29
N LEU A 336 -21.05 -2.56 4.44
CA LEU A 336 -21.69 -3.66 3.72
C LEU A 336 -22.01 -4.86 4.63
N HIS A 337 -21.20 -5.09 5.66
CA HIS A 337 -21.18 -6.36 6.38
C HIS A 337 -21.54 -6.27 7.87
N VAL A 338 -21.57 -5.07 8.45
CA VAL A 338 -21.81 -4.86 9.87
C VAL A 338 -22.97 -3.90 10.08
N THR A 339 -23.91 -4.31 10.92
CA THR A 339 -25.09 -3.50 11.25
C THR A 339 -25.20 -3.25 12.75
N HIS A 340 -25.67 -2.06 13.12
CA HIS A 340 -26.04 -1.72 14.47
C HIS A 340 -27.57 -1.77 14.63
N THR A 341 -28.05 -2.48 15.65
CA THR A 341 -29.50 -2.60 15.90
C THR A 341 -29.91 -1.77 17.10
N THR A 342 -30.89 -0.91 16.89
CA THR A 342 -31.51 -0.08 17.93
C THR A 342 -32.99 -0.47 18.10
N LYS A 343 -33.69 0.20 19.01
CA LYS A 343 -35.16 0.07 19.12
C LYS A 343 -35.91 0.56 17.87
N LYS A 344 -35.31 1.43 17.06
CA LYS A 344 -35.95 2.07 15.90
C LYS A 344 -35.71 1.32 14.59
N GLY A 345 -34.70 0.44 14.54
CA GLY A 345 -34.32 -0.28 13.35
C GLY A 345 -32.89 -0.81 13.39
N THR A 346 -32.51 -1.46 12.30
CA THR A 346 -31.15 -1.97 12.05
C THR A 346 -30.52 -1.12 10.95
N TYR A 347 -29.33 -0.58 11.23
CA TYR A 347 -28.65 0.41 10.39
C TYR A 347 -27.25 -0.09 10.03
N PRO A 348 -26.74 0.21 8.81
CA PRO A 348 -25.34 -0.02 8.49
C PRO A 348 -24.41 0.74 9.44
N VAL A 349 -23.25 0.15 9.75
CA VAL A 349 -22.19 0.86 10.45
C VAL A 349 -21.37 1.67 9.47
N GLU A 350 -20.99 2.89 9.83
CA GLU A 350 -20.21 3.79 8.99
C GLU A 350 -18.97 4.29 9.70
N PHE A 351 -17.91 4.56 8.93
CA PHE A 351 -16.68 5.19 9.42
C PHE A 351 -16.30 6.44 8.61
N TYR A 352 -17.24 7.06 7.90
CA TYR A 352 -16.94 8.24 7.06
C TYR A 352 -16.43 9.45 7.86
N THR A 353 -16.71 9.51 9.17
CA THR A 353 -16.20 10.53 10.10
C THR A 353 -14.82 10.19 10.68
N GLY A 354 -14.33 8.97 10.47
CA GLY A 354 -13.16 8.39 11.12
C GLY A 354 -13.49 7.68 12.44
N PHE A 355 -14.75 7.68 12.85
CA PHE A 355 -15.27 7.02 14.05
C PHE A 355 -16.44 6.11 13.67
N CYS A 356 -16.69 5.09 14.48
CA CYS A 356 -17.77 4.13 14.29
C CYS A 356 -19.13 4.79 14.55
N THR A 357 -19.89 5.05 13.49
CA THR A 357 -21.19 5.72 13.55
C THR A 357 -22.31 4.91 12.87
N TYR A 358 -23.55 5.35 13.05
CA TYR A 358 -24.68 4.98 12.19
C TYR A 358 -25.61 6.19 11.99
N GLU A 359 -26.30 6.23 10.85
CA GLU A 359 -27.32 7.21 10.50
C GLU A 359 -28.73 6.61 10.68
N MET A 360 -29.67 7.40 11.25
CA MET A 360 -31.03 6.93 11.63
C MET A 360 -32.10 7.10 10.56
#